data_AF-A0A0M1J4A8-F1
#
_entry.id   AF-A0A0M1J4A8-F1
#
_cell.length_a   1.000
_cell.length_b   1.000
_cell.length_c   1.000
_cell.angle_alpha   90.00
_cell.angle_beta   90.00
_cell.angle_gamma   90.00
#
_symmetry.space_group_name_H-M   'P 1'
#
loop_
_entity.id
_entity.type
_entity.pdbx_description
1 polymer ?
#
loop_
_entity_poly.entity_id
_entity_poly.type
_entity_poly.pdbx_seq_one_letter_code
_entity_poly.pdbx_strand_id
1 'polypeptide(L)' 'EWCADWYDSEYYRSSNSKQVVENPQGPDAGSYRVIRGGSSLYNEPGYFRTTYRYWHDPGYRRNSVGFRLVCRLG' A
#
# COMPACT_ATOMS: atom_id res chain seq x y z
N GLU A 1 5.49 0.62 6.13
CA GLU A 1 4.29 1.01 6.89
C GLU A 1 3.05 0.39 6.23
N TRP A 2 2.25 -0.40 6.95
CA TRP A 2 0.99 -0.96 6.48
C TRP A 2 -0.03 0.12 6.10
N CYS A 3 -0.80 -0.11 5.04
CA CYS A 3 -1.94 0.69 4.62
C CYS A 3 -3.24 -0.13 4.68
N ALA A 4 -4.38 0.57 4.74
CA ALA A 4 -5.70 -0.07 4.79
C ALA A 4 -6.04 -0.79 3.47
N ASP A 5 -5.55 -0.32 2.33
CA ASP A 5 -5.89 -0.81 0.99
C ASP A 5 -5.47 -2.28 0.77
N TRP A 6 -6.32 -3.02 0.04
CA TRP A 6 -5.89 -4.25 -0.62
C TRP A 6 -4.95 -3.92 -1.79
N TYR A 7 -3.95 -4.76 -2.00
CA TYR A 7 -3.02 -4.62 -3.11
C TYR A 7 -3.59 -5.28 -4.37
N ASP A 8 -3.52 -4.52 -5.46
CA ASP A 8 -3.74 -4.96 -6.83
C ASP A 8 -2.75 -4.17 -7.72
N SER A 9 -2.06 -4.89 -8.60
CA SER A 9 -1.08 -4.33 -9.54
C SER A 9 -1.76 -3.51 -10.63
N GLU A 10 -2.99 -3.87 -11.00
CA GLU A 10 -3.76 -3.24 -12.07
C GLU A 10 -4.70 -2.14 -11.57
N TYR A 11 -4.76 -1.89 -10.26
CA TYR A 11 -5.69 -0.94 -9.64
C TYR A 11 -5.65 0.44 -10.31
N TYR A 12 -4.45 1.03 -10.45
CA TYR A 12 -4.32 2.36 -11.04
C TYR A 12 -4.55 2.37 -12.56
N ARG A 13 -4.29 1.25 -13.25
CA ARG A 13 -4.53 1.14 -14.68
C ARG A 13 -6.03 1.04 -14.97
N SER A 14 -6.74 0.25 -14.18
CA SER A 14 -8.20 0.09 -14.30
C SER A 14 -8.95 1.33 -13.83
N SER A 15 -8.52 1.99 -12.76
CA SER A 15 -9.14 3.23 -12.27
C SER A 15 -9.04 4.37 -13.26
N ASN A 16 -7.91 4.51 -13.98
CA ASN A 16 -7.73 5.55 -14.99
C ASN A 16 -8.65 5.38 -16.21
N SER A 17 -9.26 4.21 -16.42
CA SER A 17 -10.24 3.98 -17.49
C SER A 17 -11.65 4.46 -17.14
N LYS A 18 -11.92 4.76 -15.86
CA LYS A 18 -13.22 5.18 -15.36
C LYS A 18 -13.09 6.37 -14.40
N GLN A 19 -12.83 7.55 -14.94
CA GLN A 19 -12.88 8.83 -14.20
C GLN A 19 -11.89 8.92 -13.03
N VAL A 20 -11.57 10.13 -12.56
CA VAL A 20 -10.76 10.30 -11.36
C VAL A 20 -11.58 9.77 -10.18
N VAL A 21 -11.06 8.75 -9.48
CA VAL A 21 -11.69 8.23 -8.26
C VAL A 21 -11.35 9.17 -7.10
N GLU A 22 -12.35 9.85 -6.56
CA GLU A 22 -12.20 10.61 -5.32
C GLU A 22 -12.02 9.66 -4.13
N ASN A 23 -11.04 9.92 -3.26
CA ASN A 23 -10.73 9.13 -2.07
C ASN A 23 -10.64 7.59 -2.33
N PRO A 24 -9.79 7.13 -3.25
CA PRO A 24 -9.69 5.71 -3.57
C PRO A 24 -9.35 4.88 -2.33
N GLN A 25 -10.09 3.81 -2.09
CA GLN A 25 -9.93 2.90 -0.95
C GLN A 25 -9.22 1.59 -1.32
N GLY A 26 -8.74 1.47 -2.57
CA GLY A 26 -8.28 0.20 -3.15
C GLY A 26 -9.45 -0.68 -3.65
N PRO A 27 -9.16 -1.94 -4.03
CA PRO A 27 -10.17 -2.95 -4.31
C PRO A 27 -10.97 -3.34 -3.05
N ASP A 28 -12.20 -3.84 -3.22
CA ASP A 28 -13.06 -4.25 -2.09
C ASP A 28 -12.53 -5.51 -1.37
N ALA A 29 -11.82 -6.37 -2.08
CA ALA A 29 -11.26 -7.62 -1.56
C ALA A 29 -9.88 -7.91 -2.18
N GLY A 30 -9.07 -8.70 -1.48
CA GLY A 30 -7.78 -9.14 -1.97
C GLY A 30 -7.09 -10.09 -1.00
N SER A 31 -5.96 -10.64 -1.44
CA SER A 31 -5.16 -11.56 -0.62
C SER A 31 -4.03 -10.85 0.14
N TYR A 32 -3.66 -9.64 -0.28
CA TYR A 32 -2.48 -8.92 0.20
C TYR A 32 -2.82 -7.47 0.52
N ARG A 33 -2.29 -6.93 1.62
CA ARG A 33 -2.40 -5.51 1.97
C ARG A 33 -1.19 -4.74 1.49
N VAL A 34 -1.36 -3.44 1.25
CA VAL A 34 -0.29 -2.55 0.78
C VAL A 34 0.68 -2.20 1.92
N ILE A 35 1.99 -2.20 1.64
CA ILE A 35 3.05 -1.67 2.50
C ILE A 35 3.84 -0.59 1.74
N ARG A 36 4.12 0.55 2.38
CA ARG A 36 4.83 1.70 1.79
C ARG A 36 6.05 2.13 2.61
N GLY A 37 6.96 2.88 1.99
CA GLY A 37 8.03 3.62 2.67
C GLY A 37 9.37 2.89 2.87
N GLY A 38 9.49 1.62 2.51
CA GLY A 38 10.74 0.86 2.67
C GLY A 38 11.07 0.52 4.13
N SER A 39 12.34 0.19 4.39
CA SER A 39 12.87 -0.15 5.71
C SER A 39 14.40 -0.03 5.73
N SER A 40 15.00 0.20 6.90
CA SER A 40 16.45 0.21 7.09
C SER A 40 17.11 -1.16 6.81
N LEU A 41 16.33 -2.24 6.72
CA LEU A 41 16.82 -3.58 6.37
C LEU A 41 16.89 -3.83 4.86
N TYR A 42 16.52 -2.85 4.03
CA TYR A 42 16.56 -2.97 2.58
C TYR A 42 17.74 -2.19 2.00
N ASN A 43 18.41 -2.78 1.00
CA ASN A 43 19.60 -2.20 0.38
C ASN A 43 19.36 -1.74 -1.08
N GLU A 44 18.23 -2.09 -1.67
CA GLU A 44 17.91 -1.71 -3.05
C GLU A 44 17.21 -0.34 -3.07
N PRO A 45 17.77 0.67 -3.75
CA PRO A 45 17.19 2.02 -3.79
C PRO A 45 15.74 2.06 -4.29
N GLY A 46 15.34 1.10 -5.12
CA GLY A 46 13.99 0.97 -5.66
C GLY A 46 12.91 0.86 -4.59
N TYR A 47 13.21 0.21 -3.44
CA TYR A 47 12.27 0.02 -2.33
C TYR A 47 11.97 1.30 -1.54
N PHE A 48 12.81 2.33 -1.67
CA PHE A 48 12.67 3.60 -0.97
C PHE A 48 11.94 4.66 -1.81
N ARG A 49 11.63 4.37 -3.08
CA ARG A 49 10.87 5.30 -3.92
C ARG A 49 9.49 5.53 -3.33
N THR A 50 9.07 6.79 -3.29
CA THR A 50 7.74 7.18 -2.79
C THR A 50 6.59 6.54 -3.57
N THR A 51 6.82 6.10 -4.81
CA THR A 51 5.83 5.40 -5.65
C THR A 51 5.86 3.88 -5.51
N TYR A 52 6.86 3.30 -4.84
CA TYR A 52 6.98 1.84 -4.72
C TYR A 52 5.94 1.27 -3.75
N ARG A 53 5.10 0.36 -4.25
CA ARG A 53 4.06 -0.32 -3.47
C ARG A 53 4.48 -1.76 -3.22
N TYR A 54 4.88 -2.05 -1.99
CA TYR A 54 5.08 -3.41 -1.54
C TYR A 54 3.76 -4.00 -1.07
N TRP A 55 3.74 -5.31 -0.86
CA TRP A 55 2.55 -6.03 -0.45
C TRP A 55 2.92 -7.30 0.30
N HIS A 56 2.05 -7.71 1.22
CA HIS A 56 2.12 -9.02 1.86
C HIS A 56 0.75 -9.41 2.42
N ASP A 57 0.59 -10.67 2.80
CA ASP A 57 -0.65 -11.15 3.41
C ASP A 57 -0.91 -10.44 4.76
N PRO A 58 -2.17 -10.29 5.21
CA PRO A 58 -2.48 -9.59 6.45
C PRO A 58 -1.85 -10.19 7.73
N GLY A 59 -1.44 -11.47 7.69
CA GLY A 59 -0.79 -12.16 8.79
C GLY A 59 0.71 -11.88 8.88
N TYR A 60 1.32 -11.26 7.86
CA TYR A 60 2.75 -11.03 7.80
C TYR A 60 3.25 -10.10 8.90
N ARG A 61 4.32 -10.53 9.59
CA ARG A 61 4.95 -9.76 10.65
C ARG A 61 6.46 -9.86 10.50
N ARG A 62 7.12 -8.70 10.49
CA ARG A 62 8.57 -8.59 10.46
C ARG A 62 8.99 -7.31 11.16
N ASN A 63 10.17 -7.32 11.79
CA ASN A 63 10.76 -6.15 12.44
C ASN A 63 11.00 -4.96 11.49
N SER A 64 11.01 -5.18 10.17
CA SER A 64 11.07 -4.13 9.15
C SER A 64 9.72 -3.49 8.81
N VAL A 65 8.59 -3.98 9.35
CA VAL A 65 7.25 -3.54 8.98
C VAL A 65 6.46 -3.07 10.20
N GLY A 66 6.20 -1.77 10.27
CA GLY A 66 5.26 -1.15 11.21
C GLY A 66 4.06 -0.52 10.50
N PHE A 67 3.37 0.40 11.18
CA PHE A 67 2.26 1.18 10.65
C PHE A 67 2.20 2.57 11.28
N ARG A 68 1.44 3.47 10.67
CA ARG A 68 1.14 4.81 11.20
C ARG A 68 -0.37 4.98 11.25
N LEU A 69 -0.87 5.60 12.30
CA LEU A 69 -2.29 5.90 12.44
C LEU A 69 -2.67 7.15 11.63
N VAL A 70 -3.88 7.12 11.11
CA VAL A 70 -4.56 8.28 10.52
C VAL A 70 -5.96 8.35 11.11
N CYS A 71 -6.50 9.55 11.25
CA CYS A 71 -7.87 9.78 11.68
C CYS A 71 -8.52 10.83 10.79
N ARG A 72 -9.84 10.75 10.67
CA ARG A 72 -10.62 11.79 10.00
C ARG A 72 -10.79 12.96 10.97
N LEU A 73 -10.52 14.17 10.50
CA LEU A 73 -10.89 15.38 11.22
C LEU A 73 -12.41 15.56 11.09
N GLY A 74 -13.07 15.75 12.24
CA GLY A 74 -14.51 16.00 12.31
C GLY A 74 -14.90 17.38 11.82
#